data_AF-A0A967AEQ6-F1
#
_entry.id   AF-A0A967AEQ6-F1
#
_cell.length_a   1.000
_cell.length_b   1.000
_cell.length_c   1.000
_cell.angle_alpha   90.00
_cell.angle_beta   90.00
_cell.angle_gamma   90.00
#
_symmetry.space_group_name_H-M   'P 1'
#
loop_
_entity.id
_entity.type
_entity.pdbx_description
1 polymer ?
#
loop_
_entity_poly.entity_id
_entity_poly.type
_entity_poly.pdbx_seq_one_letter_code
_entity_poly.pdbx_strand_id
1 'polypeptide(L)'
;MAEDTQVRRQTLLAIVIGAASAAATGGLSIADISGVTEGVVSIIGGTVAGALGVSALYHENKGSFRHPDNILQEIWEDAEVPVYIPPSVWRFLRRPMREDENGRTYRDEIIAGWRQEGRLGDQGSDEEATRARLFFGEGGVYTTKDLQRRTHMLDSLRATVALLNQDF
;
A
#
# COMPACT_ATOMS: atom_id res chain seq x y z
N MET A 1 11.19 10.70 -30.84
CA MET A 1 11.10 10.92 -29.38
C MET A 1 10.34 9.74 -28.78
N ALA A 2 11.03 8.64 -28.51
CA ALA A 2 10.45 7.43 -27.90
C ALA A 2 11.45 6.79 -26.91
N GLU A 3 12.30 7.63 -26.32
CA GLU A 3 13.41 7.19 -25.46
C GLU A 3 13.13 7.46 -23.96
N ASP A 4 12.23 8.40 -23.65
CA ASP A 4 12.06 8.88 -22.28
C ASP A 4 11.15 8.01 -21.40
N THR A 5 10.22 7.25 -22.01
CA THR A 5 9.30 6.35 -21.31
C THR A 5 9.95 5.03 -20.88
N GLN A 6 11.04 4.62 -21.54
CA GLN A 6 11.71 3.36 -21.24
C GLN A 6 12.65 3.47 -20.03
N VAL A 7 13.32 4.61 -19.88
CA VAL A 7 14.24 4.88 -18.76
C VAL A 7 13.48 4.94 -17.43
N ARG A 8 12.27 5.52 -17.42
CA ARG A 8 11.43 5.65 -16.21
C ARG A 8 10.95 4.30 -15.66
N ARG A 9 10.76 3.30 -16.53
CA ARG A 9 10.37 1.93 -16.16
C ARG A 9 11.55 1.11 -15.61
N GLN A 10 12.78 1.45 -16.02
CA GLN A 10 14.00 0.81 -15.52
C GLN A 10 14.40 1.32 -14.13
N THR A 11 14.14 2.59 -13.80
CA THR A 11 14.40 3.13 -12.45
C THR A 11 13.45 2.54 -11.40
N LEU A 12 12.19 2.26 -11.76
CA LEU A 12 11.25 1.56 -10.88
C LEU A 12 11.67 0.09 -10.63
N LEU A 13 12.28 -0.57 -11.61
CA LEU A 13 12.83 -1.92 -11.45
C LEU A 13 14.07 -1.94 -10.52
N ALA A 14 14.90 -0.90 -10.53
CA ALA A 14 16.07 -0.83 -9.66
C ALA A 14 15.70 -0.72 -8.16
N ILE A 15 14.58 -0.07 -7.83
CA ILE A 15 14.09 0.06 -6.45
C ILE A 15 13.56 -1.30 -5.93
N VAL A 16 12.92 -2.09 -6.80
CA VAL A 16 12.44 -3.43 -6.46
C VAL A 16 13.61 -4.42 -6.33
N ILE A 17 14.65 -4.31 -7.16
CA ILE A 17 15.84 -5.18 -7.08
C ILE A 17 16.74 -4.79 -5.89
N GLY A 18 16.81 -3.52 -5.52
CA GLY A 18 17.52 -3.06 -4.32
C GLY A 18 16.92 -3.59 -3.01
N ALA A 19 15.60 -3.79 -2.96
CA ALA A 19 14.93 -4.43 -1.83
C ALA A 19 15.20 -5.96 -1.77
N ALA A 20 15.48 -6.60 -2.90
CA ALA A 20 15.82 -8.02 -2.96
C ALA A 20 17.30 -8.30 -2.59
N SER A 21 18.22 -7.38 -2.88
CA SER A 21 19.63 -7.55 -2.50
C SER A 21 19.88 -7.37 -0.99
N ALA A 22 19.03 -6.62 -0.29
CA ALA A 22 19.05 -6.55 1.18
C ALA A 22 18.68 -7.88 1.85
N ALA A 23 17.93 -8.76 1.17
CA ALA A 23 17.63 -10.11 1.66
C ALA A 23 18.77 -11.11 1.40
N ALA A 24 19.67 -10.83 0.45
CA ALA A 24 20.83 -11.68 0.16
C ALA A 24 22.01 -11.40 1.10
N THR A 25 22.18 -10.16 1.59
CA THR A 25 23.29 -9.80 2.48
C THR A 25 23.09 -10.21 3.93
N GLY A 26 21.87 -10.50 4.36
CA GLY A 26 21.60 -11.04 5.71
C GLY A 26 22.07 -12.48 5.93
N GLY A 27 22.46 -13.20 4.87
CA GLY A 27 22.86 -14.61 4.92
C GLY A 27 24.37 -14.89 4.78
N LEU A 28 25.22 -13.87 4.63
CA LEU A 28 26.65 -14.03 4.29
C LEU A 28 27.59 -14.03 5.51
N SER A 29 27.09 -14.40 6.68
CA SER A 29 27.93 -14.53 7.88
C SER A 29 27.61 -15.79 8.67
N ILE A 30 27.69 -16.95 8.00
CA ILE A 30 28.18 -18.16 8.67
C ILE A 30 29.46 -18.56 7.93
N ALA A 31 30.52 -17.78 8.17
CA ALA A 31 31.87 -18.24 7.93
C ALA A 31 32.20 -19.31 9.00
N ASP A 32 32.94 -20.32 8.57
CA ASP A 32 33.52 -21.41 9.36
C ASP A 32 32.57 -22.46 9.95
N ILE A 33 32.09 -23.34 9.06
CA ILE A 33 32.03 -24.76 9.42
C ILE A 33 33.05 -25.47 8.54
N SER A 34 34.27 -25.57 9.08
CA SER A 34 35.38 -26.29 8.48
C SER A 34 34.97 -27.74 8.18
N GLY A 35 35.11 -28.15 6.91
CA GLY A 35 35.36 -29.54 6.56
C GLY A 35 34.16 -30.46 6.35
N VAL A 36 33.08 -30.03 5.69
CA VAL A 36 32.05 -30.98 5.21
C VAL A 36 31.87 -30.88 3.69
N THR A 37 32.13 -32.03 3.07
CA THR A 37 32.15 -32.40 1.66
C THR A 37 31.06 -31.77 0.80
N GLU A 38 31.50 -31.22 -0.33
CA GLU A 38 30.70 -30.63 -1.41
C GLU A 38 29.63 -31.61 -1.92
N GLY A 39 28.34 -31.33 -1.67
CA GLY A 39 27.26 -32.03 -2.37
C GLY A 39 25.89 -32.15 -1.69
N VAL A 40 25.76 -31.94 -0.37
CA VAL A 40 24.50 -32.29 0.35
C VAL A 40 23.88 -31.14 1.17
N VAL A 41 24.49 -29.95 1.19
CA VAL A 41 23.96 -28.83 2.01
C VAL A 41 22.88 -28.00 1.29
N SER A 42 22.85 -27.99 -0.05
CA SER A 42 21.94 -27.09 -0.81
C SER A 42 20.47 -27.53 -0.83
N ILE A 43 20.18 -28.82 -0.65
CA ILE A 43 18.80 -29.36 -0.77
C ILE A 43 18.06 -29.31 0.58
N ILE A 44 18.78 -29.39 1.70
CA ILE A 44 18.18 -29.31 3.04
C ILE A 44 17.80 -27.85 3.39
N GLY A 45 18.59 -26.86 2.96
CA GLY A 45 18.29 -25.44 3.21
C GLY A 45 17.08 -24.90 2.46
N GLY A 46 16.88 -25.30 1.19
CA GLY A 46 15.76 -24.82 0.36
C GLY A 46 14.38 -25.27 0.85
N THR A 47 14.29 -26.48 1.41
CA THR A 47 13.02 -27.04 1.88
C THR A 47 12.55 -26.39 3.18
N VAL A 48 13.47 -26.12 4.11
CA VAL A 48 13.18 -25.42 5.37
C VAL A 48 12.83 -23.95 5.12
N ALA A 49 13.58 -23.26 4.25
CA ALA A 49 13.25 -21.88 3.87
C ALA A 49 11.90 -21.78 3.14
N GLY A 50 11.58 -22.75 2.27
CA GLY A 50 10.27 -22.87 1.64
C GLY A 50 9.14 -23.08 2.64
N ALA A 51 9.32 -23.99 3.60
CA ALA A 51 8.33 -24.23 4.66
C ALA A 51 8.13 -23.02 5.58
N LEU A 52 9.21 -22.32 5.95
CA LEU A 52 9.14 -21.09 6.75
C LEU A 52 8.46 -19.95 5.98
N GLY A 53 8.80 -19.75 4.71
CA GLY A 53 8.16 -18.79 3.84
C GLY A 53 6.65 -19.06 3.67
N VAL A 54 6.27 -20.32 3.48
CA VAL A 54 4.86 -20.74 3.45
C VAL A 54 4.18 -20.50 4.80
N SER A 55 4.81 -20.86 5.93
CA SER A 55 4.24 -20.66 7.27
C SER A 55 4.02 -19.19 7.62
N ALA A 56 4.90 -18.29 7.14
CA ALA A 56 4.78 -16.85 7.31
C ALA A 56 3.63 -16.25 6.48
N LEU A 57 3.29 -16.86 5.33
CA LEU A 57 2.09 -16.49 4.55
C LEU A 57 0.80 -16.90 5.27
N TYR A 58 0.83 -17.96 6.07
CA TYR A 58 -0.32 -18.48 6.82
C TYR A 58 -0.49 -17.86 8.22
N HIS A 59 0.59 -17.38 8.85
CA HIS A 59 0.49 -16.65 10.12
C HIS A 59 0.20 -15.16 9.86
N GLU A 60 -1.08 -14.86 9.64
CA GLU A 60 -1.54 -13.47 9.65
C GLU A 60 -1.46 -12.92 11.08
N ASN A 61 -0.45 -12.09 11.34
CA ASN A 61 -0.33 -11.36 12.58
C ASN A 61 -1.52 -10.40 12.71
N LYS A 62 -2.34 -10.62 13.74
CA LYS A 62 -3.50 -9.79 14.06
C LYS A 62 -3.19 -8.93 15.28
N GLY A 63 -3.47 -7.64 15.18
CA GLY A 63 -3.27 -6.68 16.26
C GLY A 63 -4.40 -5.67 16.34
N SER A 64 -4.73 -5.22 17.54
CA SER A 64 -5.67 -4.11 17.73
C SER A 64 -4.97 -2.80 17.38
N PHE A 65 -5.54 -2.06 16.44
CA PHE A 65 -5.06 -0.74 16.03
C PHE A 65 -6.25 0.22 15.97
N ARG A 66 -6.11 1.37 16.63
CA ARG A 66 -7.13 2.44 16.66
C ARG A 66 -6.56 3.71 16.04
N HIS A 67 -7.43 4.43 15.36
CA HIS A 67 -7.10 5.68 14.68
C HIS A 67 -8.29 6.66 14.84
N PRO A 68 -8.46 7.27 16.03
CA PRO A 68 -9.58 8.18 16.28
C PRO A 68 -9.54 9.42 15.38
N ASP A 69 -8.34 9.88 15.02
CA ASP A 69 -8.13 10.98 14.09
C ASP A 69 -8.00 10.42 12.66
N ASN A 70 -9.13 10.08 12.04
CA ASN A 70 -9.14 9.36 10.77
C ASN A 70 -9.34 10.27 9.56
N ILE A 71 -8.24 10.69 8.93
CA ILE A 71 -8.29 11.47 7.67
C ILE A 71 -9.01 10.70 6.54
N LEU A 72 -8.89 9.37 6.48
CA LEU A 72 -9.59 8.58 5.45
C LEU A 72 -11.10 8.59 5.65
N GLN A 73 -11.58 8.75 6.88
CA GLN A 73 -13.00 8.87 7.18
C GLN A 73 -13.58 10.13 6.54
N GLU A 74 -12.93 11.29 6.71
CA GLU A 74 -13.40 12.54 6.12
C GLU A 74 -13.48 12.46 4.60
N ILE A 75 -12.47 11.84 3.99
CA ILE A 75 -12.46 11.57 2.55
C ILE A 75 -13.63 10.67 2.18
N TRP A 76 -13.88 9.59 2.92
CA TRP A 76 -14.93 8.63 2.58
C TRP A 76 -16.35 9.20 2.76
N GLU A 77 -16.59 9.94 3.84
CA GLU A 77 -17.92 10.46 4.22
C GLU A 77 -18.32 11.74 3.47
N ASP A 78 -17.38 12.40 2.80
CA ASP A 78 -17.59 13.73 2.20
C ASP A 78 -18.04 14.77 3.23
N ALA A 79 -17.29 14.86 4.33
CA ALA A 79 -17.61 15.79 5.41
C ALA A 79 -17.77 17.23 4.88
N GLU A 80 -18.89 17.88 5.23
CA GLU A 80 -19.18 19.24 4.75
C GLU A 80 -18.05 20.21 5.15
N VAL A 81 -17.58 20.07 6.39
CA VAL A 81 -16.45 20.77 7.00
C VAL A 81 -15.43 19.73 7.48
N PRO A 82 -14.19 19.74 6.96
CA PRO A 82 -13.13 18.83 7.38
C PRO A 82 -12.57 19.27 8.73
N VAL A 83 -12.25 18.32 9.61
CA VAL A 83 -11.64 18.57 10.93
C VAL A 83 -10.13 18.47 10.83
N TYR A 84 -9.62 17.44 10.15
CA TYR A 84 -8.21 17.11 10.05
C TYR A 84 -7.57 17.59 8.74
N ILE A 85 -8.36 17.79 7.67
CA ILE A 85 -7.85 18.24 6.37
C ILE A 85 -7.89 19.77 6.28
N PRO A 86 -6.78 20.45 5.95
CA PRO A 86 -6.78 21.90 5.77
C PRO A 86 -7.80 22.36 4.71
N PRO A 87 -8.50 23.50 4.90
CA PRO A 87 -9.55 23.95 4.00
C PRO A 87 -9.13 24.14 2.54
N SER A 88 -7.87 24.55 2.29
CA SER A 88 -7.30 24.69 0.95
C SER A 88 -7.19 23.34 0.23
N VAL A 89 -6.69 22.32 0.93
CA VAL A 89 -6.57 20.95 0.43
C VAL A 89 -7.96 20.35 0.20
N TRP A 90 -8.88 20.55 1.13
CA TRP A 90 -10.25 20.03 1.00
C TRP A 90 -10.99 20.64 -0.20
N ARG A 91 -10.83 21.94 -0.44
CA ARG A 91 -11.37 22.60 -1.63
C ARG A 91 -10.77 22.06 -2.92
N PHE A 92 -9.48 21.76 -2.94
CA PHE A 92 -8.83 21.12 -4.07
C PHE A 92 -9.41 19.72 -4.32
N LEU A 93 -9.56 18.90 -3.28
CA LEU A 93 -10.11 17.55 -3.41
C LEU A 93 -11.55 17.53 -3.94
N ARG A 94 -12.37 18.52 -3.59
CA ARG A 94 -13.75 18.69 -4.11
C ARG A 94 -13.82 19.45 -5.44
N ARG A 95 -12.69 19.81 -6.04
CA ARG A 95 -12.66 20.48 -7.34
C ARG A 95 -12.89 19.44 -8.44
N PRO A 96 -13.75 19.71 -9.44
CA PRO A 96 -13.83 18.90 -10.64
C PRO A 96 -12.50 18.85 -11.37
N MET A 97 -12.10 17.65 -11.81
CA MET A 97 -10.92 17.46 -12.65
C MET A 97 -11.21 18.01 -14.04
N ARG A 98 -10.32 18.87 -14.57
CA ARG A 98 -10.57 19.57 -15.85
C ARG A 98 -10.62 18.62 -17.05
N GLU A 99 -9.93 17.48 -16.94
CA GLU A 99 -9.80 16.48 -17.99
C GLU A 99 -10.89 15.41 -17.92
N ASP A 100 -11.74 15.44 -16.90
CA ASP A 100 -12.79 14.44 -16.70
C ASP A 100 -14.14 14.95 -17.25
N GLU A 101 -14.63 14.28 -18.29
CA GLU A 101 -15.88 14.65 -18.98
C GLU A 101 -17.13 14.48 -18.11
N ASN A 102 -17.05 13.64 -17.07
CA ASN A 102 -18.14 13.40 -16.12
C ASN A 102 -18.11 14.36 -14.94
N GLY A 103 -17.14 15.30 -14.91
CA GLY A 103 -16.99 16.28 -13.84
C GLY A 103 -16.58 15.66 -12.50
N ARG A 104 -15.96 14.48 -12.51
CA ARG A 104 -15.49 13.82 -11.28
C ARG A 104 -14.48 14.69 -10.55
N THR A 105 -14.55 14.69 -9.23
CA THR A 105 -13.59 15.42 -8.39
C THR A 105 -12.34 14.58 -8.12
N TYR A 106 -11.25 15.22 -7.68
CA TYR A 106 -10.05 14.49 -7.24
C TYR A 106 -10.35 13.50 -6.10
N ARG A 107 -11.30 13.83 -5.22
CA ARG A 107 -11.81 12.93 -4.19
C ARG A 107 -12.44 11.68 -4.80
N ASP A 108 -13.32 11.86 -5.79
CA ASP A 108 -14.00 10.74 -6.44
C ASP A 108 -13.01 9.80 -7.13
N GLU A 109 -11.98 10.36 -7.76
CA GLU A 109 -10.91 9.60 -8.40
C GLU A 109 -10.10 8.77 -7.38
N ILE A 110 -9.75 9.34 -6.23
CA ILE A 110 -9.09 8.60 -5.14
C ILE A 110 -9.95 7.41 -4.68
N ILE A 111 -11.24 7.65 -4.43
CA ILE A 111 -12.17 6.61 -3.97
C ILE A 111 -12.36 5.53 -5.03
N ALA A 112 -12.47 5.92 -6.30
CA ALA A 112 -12.53 5.00 -7.42
C ALA A 112 -11.27 4.13 -7.50
N GLY A 113 -10.08 4.74 -7.34
CA GLY A 113 -8.81 4.01 -7.29
C GLY A 113 -8.77 2.97 -6.17
N TRP A 114 -9.23 3.31 -4.97
CA TRP A 114 -9.27 2.35 -3.86
C TRP A 114 -10.16 1.14 -4.14
N ARG A 115 -11.28 1.34 -4.84
CA ARG A 115 -12.16 0.25 -5.27
C ARG A 115 -11.51 -0.58 -6.38
N GLN A 116 -10.98 0.06 -7.42
CA GLN A 116 -10.37 -0.61 -8.57
C GLN A 116 -9.16 -1.46 -8.18
N GLU A 117 -8.37 -1.01 -7.20
CA GLU A 117 -7.23 -1.75 -6.69
C GLU A 117 -7.61 -2.88 -5.71
N GLY A 118 -8.91 -3.14 -5.51
CA GLY A 118 -9.40 -4.21 -4.63
C GLY A 118 -9.09 -3.97 -3.15
N ARG A 119 -8.81 -2.71 -2.75
CA ARG A 119 -8.45 -2.40 -1.36
C ARG A 119 -9.64 -2.60 -0.42
N LEU A 120 -10.85 -2.33 -0.91
CA LEU A 120 -12.08 -2.57 -0.17
C LEU A 120 -12.68 -3.96 -0.41
N GLY A 121 -12.22 -4.71 -1.41
CA GLY A 121 -12.92 -5.91 -1.88
C GLY A 121 -13.96 -5.57 -2.94
N ASP A 122 -14.78 -6.54 -3.31
CA ASP A 122 -15.77 -6.36 -4.38
C ASP A 122 -16.86 -5.37 -3.97
N GLN A 123 -17.29 -4.53 -4.92
CA GLN A 123 -18.28 -3.50 -4.65
C GLN A 123 -19.64 -4.13 -4.25
N GLY A 124 -20.19 -3.67 -3.13
CA GLY A 124 -21.44 -4.17 -2.55
C GLY A 124 -21.28 -5.46 -1.73
N SER A 125 -20.05 -5.96 -1.55
CA SER A 125 -19.81 -7.18 -0.77
C SER A 125 -19.77 -6.91 0.75
N ASP A 126 -19.97 -7.98 1.53
CA ASP A 126 -19.75 -7.96 2.98
C ASP A 126 -18.29 -7.62 3.33
N GLU A 127 -17.36 -7.93 2.43
CA GLU A 127 -15.95 -7.58 2.57
C GLU A 127 -15.74 -6.08 2.44
N GLU A 128 -16.36 -5.40 1.46
CA GLU A 128 -16.35 -3.93 1.35
C GLU A 128 -16.93 -3.31 2.61
N ALA A 129 -18.10 -3.77 3.07
CA ALA A 129 -18.70 -3.25 4.30
C ALA A 129 -17.79 -3.43 5.52
N THR A 130 -17.12 -4.58 5.63
CA THR A 130 -16.22 -4.89 6.75
C THR A 130 -14.95 -4.06 6.71
N ARG A 131 -14.30 -3.96 5.55
CA ARG A 131 -13.08 -3.17 5.37
C ARG A 131 -13.36 -1.67 5.46
N ALA A 132 -14.50 -1.20 4.94
CA ALA A 132 -14.92 0.19 5.09
C ALA A 132 -15.07 0.56 6.57
N ARG A 133 -15.73 -0.28 7.38
CA ARG A 133 -15.79 -0.06 8.84
C ARG A 133 -14.41 -0.04 9.49
N LEU A 134 -13.53 -0.95 9.08
CA LEU A 134 -12.18 -1.04 9.64
C LEU A 134 -11.33 0.20 9.31
N PHE A 135 -11.35 0.65 8.05
CA PHE A 135 -10.48 1.70 7.53
C PHE A 135 -11.02 3.11 7.74
N PHE A 136 -12.34 3.29 7.74
CA PHE A 136 -12.99 4.60 7.85
C PHE A 136 -13.68 4.81 9.20
N GLY A 137 -13.75 3.80 10.08
CA GLY A 137 -14.20 3.96 11.46
C GLY A 137 -13.05 4.30 12.42
N GLU A 138 -13.22 3.99 13.71
CA GLU A 138 -12.24 4.25 14.78
C GLU A 138 -11.08 3.23 14.83
N GLY A 139 -11.14 2.18 14.01
CA GLY A 139 -10.19 1.07 13.97
C GLY A 139 -10.75 -0.25 14.48
N GLY A 140 -9.88 -1.20 14.79
CA GLY A 140 -10.27 -2.57 15.11
C GLY A 140 -9.10 -3.55 15.06
N VAL A 141 -9.40 -4.81 14.78
CA VAL A 141 -8.37 -5.84 14.60
C VAL A 141 -7.86 -5.80 13.16
N TYR A 142 -6.61 -5.44 12.99
CA TYR A 142 -5.93 -5.37 11.71
C TYR A 142 -5.03 -6.58 11.49
N THR A 143 -5.00 -7.09 10.27
CA THR A 143 -3.88 -7.89 9.77
C THR A 143 -2.77 -6.99 9.22
N THR A 144 -1.57 -7.54 9.01
CA THR A 144 -0.49 -6.84 8.28
C THR A 144 -0.95 -6.39 6.89
N LYS A 145 -1.75 -7.20 6.19
CA LYS A 145 -2.29 -6.86 4.87
C LYS A 145 -3.24 -5.67 4.94
N ASP A 146 -4.05 -5.59 5.98
CA ASP A 146 -4.97 -4.47 6.20
C ASP A 146 -4.23 -3.17 6.48
N LEU A 147 -3.15 -3.23 7.27
CA LEU A 147 -2.28 -2.08 7.49
C LEU A 147 -1.63 -1.62 6.20
N GLN A 148 -1.11 -2.56 5.39
CA GLN A 148 -0.54 -2.24 4.07
C GLN A 148 -1.56 -1.57 3.15
N ARG A 149 -2.78 -2.13 3.04
CA ARG A 149 -3.87 -1.50 2.26
C ARG A 149 -4.16 -0.08 2.74
N ARG A 150 -4.28 0.12 4.05
CA ARG A 150 -4.53 1.44 4.64
C ARG A 150 -3.39 2.43 4.33
N THR A 151 -2.13 2.00 4.42
CA THR A 151 -0.97 2.82 4.05
C THR A 151 -1.05 3.23 2.59
N HIS A 152 -1.34 2.30 1.68
CA HIS A 152 -1.51 2.62 0.27
C HIS A 152 -2.66 3.62 0.01
N MET A 153 -3.75 3.56 0.79
CA MET A 153 -4.83 4.56 0.70
C MET A 153 -4.35 5.96 1.09
N LEU A 154 -3.57 6.07 2.16
CA LEU A 154 -2.96 7.33 2.59
C LEU A 154 -1.93 7.83 1.59
N ASP A 155 -1.15 6.94 0.98
CA ASP A 155 -0.17 7.29 -0.06
C ASP A 155 -0.84 7.80 -1.33
N SER A 156 -1.94 7.17 -1.76
CA SER A 156 -2.76 7.68 -2.88
C SER A 156 -3.29 9.09 -2.59
N LEU A 157 -3.82 9.32 -1.39
CA LEU A 157 -4.28 10.65 -0.97
C LEU A 157 -3.12 11.66 -0.99
N ARG A 158 -1.97 11.32 -0.41
CA ARG A 158 -0.78 12.18 -0.41
C ARG A 158 -0.32 12.51 -1.83
N ALA A 159 -0.27 11.52 -2.72
CA ALA A 159 0.13 11.70 -4.10
C ALA A 159 -0.81 12.66 -4.84
N THR A 160 -2.13 12.54 -4.65
CA THR A 160 -3.11 13.47 -5.23
C THR A 160 -2.95 14.88 -4.66
N VAL A 161 -2.77 15.02 -3.34
CA VAL A 161 -2.52 16.34 -2.73
C VAL A 161 -1.21 16.96 -3.22
N ALA A 162 -0.20 16.17 -3.55
CA ALA A 162 1.05 16.69 -4.11
C ALA A 162 0.87 17.33 -5.50
N LEU A 163 -0.18 16.97 -6.25
CA LEU A 163 -0.54 17.62 -7.52
C LEU A 163 -0.91 19.09 -7.32
N LEU A 164 -1.46 19.45 -6.16
CA LEU A 164 -1.73 20.84 -5.80
C LEU A 164 -0.48 21.71 -5.99
N ASN A 165 0.69 21.21 -5.61
CA ASN A 165 1.96 21.93 -5.72
C ASN A 165 2.53 21.97 -7.15
N GLN A 166 1.99 21.18 -8.08
CA GLN A 166 2.40 21.17 -9.49
C GLN A 166 1.52 22.08 -10.35
N ASP A 167 0.28 22.34 -9.92
CA ASP A 167 -0.65 23.27 -10.56
C ASP A 167 -0.40 24.75 -10.18
N PHE A 168 0.57 25.03 -9.30
CA PHE A 168 0.98 26.38 -8.87
C PHE A 168 2.32 26.81 -9.48
#